data_AF-A0A5P0ZST0-F1
#
_entry.id   AF-A0A5P0ZST0-F1
#
_cell.length_a   1.000
_cell.length_b   1.000
_cell.length_c   1.000
_cell.angle_alpha   90.00
_cell.angle_beta   90.00
_cell.angle_gamma   90.00
#
_symmetry.space_group_name_H-M   'P 1'
#
loop_
_entity.id
_entity.type
_entity.pdbx_description
1 polymer ?
#
loop_
_entity_poly.entity_id
_entity_poly.type
_entity_poly.pdbx_seq_one_letter_code
_entity_poly.pdbx_strand_id
1 'polypeptide(L)'
;MQDNHTKYIDENQDNETLKDITKSGKQRPWREKKIDNVSYADILEILKIKKAFNVKQCGNVLEFKPTDEGYLKLHKTWFCKSKLCPVCNWRRAMKNSYQAQKVIEEVVKEKPKARWLFLTLSTRNAIDGDTLERSLKHLTESFRRLFKYKKVSKNLIGFMRSTEVTVNKNDGSYNQHMHVLLCVESKYFRGSENYISQNDWIDLWQKALQVNYRP
;
A
#
# COMPACT_ATOMS: atom_id res chain seq x y z
N MET A 1 -22.62 7.06 -11.49
CA MET A 1 -22.73 8.30 -10.70
C MET A 1 -22.66 7.93 -9.22
N GLN A 2 -22.39 8.86 -8.31
CA GLN A 2 -22.45 8.65 -6.86
C GLN A 2 -23.79 9.24 -6.39
N ASP A 3 -24.70 8.42 -5.87
CA ASP A 3 -25.91 8.94 -5.23
C ASP A 3 -25.61 9.26 -3.76
N ASN A 4 -25.00 10.41 -3.52
CA ASN A 4 -25.05 11.04 -2.19
C ASN A 4 -26.36 11.83 -2.14
N HIS A 5 -27.33 11.36 -1.35
CA HIS A 5 -28.65 12.00 -1.19
C HIS A 5 -28.63 13.36 -0.49
N THR A 6 -27.46 13.89 -0.16
CA THR A 6 -27.31 15.13 0.59
C THR A 6 -27.27 16.33 -0.37
N LYS A 7 -28.42 16.70 -0.95
CA LYS A 7 -28.50 17.81 -1.92
C LYS A 7 -28.57 19.20 -1.28
N TYR A 8 -28.87 19.30 0.02
CA TYR A 8 -29.24 20.57 0.66
C TYR A 8 -28.86 20.60 2.15
N ILE A 9 -27.57 20.48 2.48
CA ILE A 9 -27.12 20.75 3.87
C ILE A 9 -26.07 21.86 3.81
N ASP A 10 -26.51 23.08 4.14
CA ASP A 10 -25.67 24.28 4.30
C ASP A 10 -25.25 24.50 5.76
N GLU A 11 -25.68 23.64 6.68
CA GLU A 11 -25.38 23.70 8.11
C GLU A 11 -24.23 22.74 8.49
N ASN A 12 -23.46 23.14 9.51
CA ASN A 12 -22.42 22.30 10.09
C ASN A 12 -23.07 21.04 10.67
N GLN A 13 -22.76 19.86 10.13
CA GLN A 13 -23.30 18.57 10.59
C GLN A 13 -22.71 18.11 11.95
N ASP A 14 -22.48 19.03 12.89
CA ASP A 14 -21.70 18.79 14.12
C ASP A 14 -22.23 17.59 14.95
N ASN A 15 -23.49 17.17 14.73
CA ASN A 15 -24.13 16.04 15.42
C ASN A 15 -24.54 14.84 14.51
N GLU A 16 -24.34 14.89 13.19
CA GLU A 16 -24.73 13.80 12.29
C GLU A 16 -23.55 12.94 11.85
N THR A 17 -23.71 11.62 11.90
CA THR A 17 -22.68 10.69 11.41
C THR A 17 -22.66 10.69 9.88
N LEU A 18 -21.51 11.03 9.28
CA LEU A 18 -21.28 10.96 7.84
C LEU A 18 -21.62 9.57 7.26
N LYS A 19 -22.53 9.53 6.30
CA LYS A 19 -22.85 8.34 5.49
C LYS A 19 -22.24 8.50 4.10
N ASP A 20 -21.10 7.85 3.87
CA ASP A 20 -20.41 7.81 2.58
C ASP A 20 -20.53 6.39 1.99
N ILE A 21 -21.34 6.26 0.94
CA ILE A 21 -21.69 4.98 0.31
C ILE A 21 -21.08 4.94 -1.09
N THR A 22 -20.43 3.83 -1.41
CA THR A 22 -19.86 3.60 -2.75
C THR A 22 -20.96 3.27 -3.77
N LYS A 23 -20.64 3.35 -5.07
CA LYS A 23 -21.57 2.98 -6.16
C LYS A 23 -22.12 1.55 -6.05
N SER A 24 -21.40 0.65 -5.38
CA SER A 24 -21.82 -0.73 -5.16
C SER A 24 -22.62 -0.91 -3.86
N GLY A 25 -23.07 0.18 -3.22
CA GLY A 25 -23.85 0.15 -1.98
C GLY A 25 -23.02 -0.10 -0.71
N LYS A 26 -21.69 -0.28 -0.82
CA LYS A 26 -20.83 -0.53 0.35
C LYS A 26 -20.49 0.79 1.06
N GLN A 27 -20.73 0.85 2.36
CA GLN A 27 -20.30 1.98 3.20
C GLN A 27 -18.78 2.06 3.30
N ARG A 28 -18.22 3.28 3.20
CA ARG A 28 -16.80 3.50 3.44
C ARG A 28 -16.46 3.39 4.92
N PRO A 29 -15.33 2.77 5.28
CA PRO A 29 -14.98 2.46 6.66
C PRO A 29 -14.45 3.68 7.44
N TRP A 30 -15.05 4.86 7.30
CA TRP A 30 -14.63 6.07 8.01
C TRP A 30 -14.62 5.87 9.53
N ARG A 31 -15.69 5.28 10.08
CA ARG A 31 -15.81 5.00 11.51
C ARG A 31 -14.72 4.06 12.00
N GLU A 32 -14.53 2.92 11.35
CA GLU A 32 -13.49 1.94 11.70
C GLU A 32 -12.11 2.58 11.68
N LYS A 33 -11.76 3.28 10.58
CA LYS A 33 -10.47 3.96 10.46
C LYS A 33 -10.30 5.10 11.45
N LYS A 34 -11.38 5.74 11.87
CA LYS A 34 -11.35 6.77 12.91
C LYS A 34 -11.11 6.18 14.29
N ILE A 35 -11.76 5.06 14.62
CA ILE A 35 -11.51 4.33 15.88
C ILE A 35 -10.06 3.89 15.95
N ASP A 36 -9.54 3.22 14.92
CA ASP A 36 -8.12 2.82 14.86
C ASP A 36 -7.18 4.02 15.00
N ASN A 37 -7.57 5.15 14.41
CA ASN A 37 -6.80 6.39 14.47
C ASN A 37 -6.74 7.00 15.86
N VAL A 38 -7.83 6.94 16.63
CA VAL A 38 -7.87 7.38 18.04
C VAL A 38 -7.02 6.44 18.88
N SER A 39 -7.18 5.11 18.75
CA SER A 39 -6.35 4.14 19.48
C SER A 39 -4.85 4.34 19.21
N TYR A 40 -4.46 4.60 17.95
CA TYR A 40 -3.08 4.94 17.62
C TYR A 40 -2.64 6.27 18.23
N ALA A 41 -3.52 7.29 18.28
CA ALA A 41 -3.20 8.57 18.91
C ALA A 41 -2.93 8.40 20.42
N ASP A 42 -3.72 7.57 21.10
CA ASP A 42 -3.55 7.31 22.53
C ASP A 42 -2.22 6.59 22.82
N ILE A 43 -1.80 5.65 21.96
CA ILE A 43 -0.45 5.06 22.04
C ILE A 43 0.64 6.13 21.88
N LEU A 44 0.49 7.04 20.92
CA LEU A 44 1.46 8.13 20.73
C LEU A 44 1.51 9.07 21.94
N GLU A 45 0.39 9.30 22.60
CA GLU A 45 0.27 10.13 23.80
C GLU A 45 0.99 9.47 24.98
N ILE A 46 0.77 8.16 25.21
CA ILE A 46 1.49 7.36 26.21
C ILE A 46 3.01 7.43 25.97
N LEU A 47 3.43 7.31 24.72
CA LEU A 47 4.84 7.41 24.32
C LEU A 47 5.37 8.87 24.28
N LYS A 48 4.55 9.86 24.65
CA LYS A 48 4.88 11.30 24.65
C LYS A 48 5.38 11.82 23.29
N ILE A 49 4.87 11.26 22.20
CA ILE A 49 5.23 11.67 20.84
C ILE A 49 4.38 12.89 20.45
N LYS A 50 5.04 14.02 20.14
CA LYS A 50 4.43 15.34 19.83
C LYS A 50 3.27 15.32 18.84
N LYS A 51 3.23 14.35 17.92
CA LYS A 51 2.19 14.28 16.86
C LYS A 51 0.86 13.68 17.33
N ALA A 52 0.74 13.20 18.58
CA ALA A 52 -0.44 12.53 19.11
C ALA A 52 -1.73 13.35 18.88
N PHE A 53 -1.71 14.63 19.26
CA PHE A 53 -2.84 15.55 19.08
C PHE A 53 -3.27 15.65 17.61
N ASN A 54 -2.32 15.89 16.70
CA ASN A 54 -2.61 15.99 15.26
C ASN A 54 -3.19 14.69 14.70
N VAL A 55 -2.68 13.54 15.16
CA VAL A 55 -3.20 12.23 14.77
C VAL A 55 -4.63 12.05 15.29
N LYS A 56 -4.92 12.42 16.54
CA LYS A 56 -6.28 12.33 17.14
C LYS A 56 -7.30 13.16 16.36
N GLN A 57 -6.92 14.37 15.94
CA GLN A 57 -7.75 15.30 15.18
C GLN A 57 -7.84 14.98 13.67
N CYS A 58 -7.13 13.94 13.21
CA CYS A 58 -7.04 13.62 11.79
C CYS A 58 -8.41 13.30 11.19
N GLY A 59 -8.81 14.05 10.15
CA GLY A 59 -10.08 13.85 9.45
C GLY A 59 -11.31 14.36 10.21
N ASN A 60 -11.15 15.19 11.26
CA ASN A 60 -12.28 15.80 11.97
C ASN A 60 -12.99 16.87 11.13
N VAL A 61 -12.23 17.60 10.30
CA VAL A 61 -12.80 18.62 9.42
C VAL A 61 -12.87 18.06 8.00
N LEU A 62 -14.08 18.01 7.47
CA LEU A 62 -14.42 17.59 6.11
C LEU A 62 -15.31 18.66 5.49
N GLU A 63 -14.83 19.33 4.45
CA GLU A 63 -15.63 20.26 3.66
C GLU A 63 -16.02 19.58 2.35
N PHE A 64 -17.31 19.60 2.04
CA PHE A 64 -17.86 19.10 0.80
C PHE A 64 -18.31 20.26 -0.08
N LYS A 65 -18.29 20.06 -1.40
CA LYS A 65 -18.91 20.96 -2.35
C LYS A 65 -19.89 20.19 -3.24
N PRO A 66 -20.99 20.82 -3.66
CA PRO A 66 -21.86 20.24 -4.66
C PRO A 66 -21.10 20.10 -5.97
N THR A 67 -21.40 19.02 -6.70
CA THR A 67 -20.95 18.81 -8.07
C THR A 67 -22.08 19.18 -9.05
N ASP A 68 -21.74 19.39 -10.32
CA ASP A 68 -22.73 19.68 -11.38
C ASP A 68 -23.76 18.54 -11.54
N GLU A 69 -23.38 17.32 -11.17
CA GLU A 69 -24.24 16.13 -11.14
C GLU A 69 -25.15 16.07 -9.89
N GLY A 70 -25.11 17.08 -9.02
CA GLY A 70 -26.02 17.24 -7.89
C GLY A 70 -25.69 16.37 -6.66
N TYR A 71 -24.46 15.87 -6.52
CA TYR A 71 -24.01 15.18 -5.30
C TYR A 71 -22.87 15.93 -4.61
N LEU A 72 -22.76 15.80 -3.28
CA LEU A 72 -21.64 16.36 -2.52
C LEU A 72 -20.37 15.54 -2.73
N LYS A 73 -19.27 16.23 -3.03
CA LYS A 73 -17.93 15.66 -3.16
C LYS A 73 -16.99 16.29 -2.16
N LEU A 74 -16.17 15.47 -1.50
CA LEU A 74 -15.17 15.94 -0.55
C LEU A 74 -14.19 16.88 -1.26
N HIS A 75 -14.17 18.13 -0.83
CA HIS A 75 -13.38 19.22 -1.40
C HIS A 75 -12.13 19.51 -0.57
N LYS A 76 -12.27 19.61 0.76
CA LYS A 76 -11.16 19.93 1.66
C LYS A 76 -11.25 19.12 2.94
N THR A 77 -10.11 18.85 3.54
CA THR A 77 -10.02 18.07 4.77
C THR A 77 -8.64 18.17 5.40
N TRP A 78 -8.59 18.03 6.72
CA TRP A 78 -7.38 18.16 7.53
C TRP A 78 -6.87 16.79 7.94
N PHE A 79 -5.80 16.34 7.28
CA PHE A 79 -5.10 15.11 7.64
C PHE A 79 -3.76 15.38 8.28
N CYS A 80 -3.42 14.56 9.28
CA CYS A 80 -2.13 14.62 9.95
C CYS A 80 -0.96 14.15 9.08
N LYS A 81 -1.23 13.40 8.00
CA LYS A 81 -0.23 12.80 7.08
C LYS A 81 0.78 11.86 7.76
N SER A 82 0.57 11.51 9.02
CA SER A 82 1.40 10.55 9.77
C SER A 82 1.37 9.18 9.08
N LYS A 83 2.55 8.57 8.90
CA LYS A 83 2.71 7.32 8.13
C LYS A 83 1.84 6.17 8.64
N LEU A 84 1.68 6.06 9.96
CA LEU A 84 0.90 4.99 10.60
C LEU A 84 -0.51 5.44 10.99
N CYS A 85 -0.94 6.66 10.64
CA CYS A 85 -2.33 7.06 10.88
C CYS A 85 -3.27 6.24 9.97
N PRO A 86 -4.21 5.46 10.52
CA PRO A 86 -5.10 4.59 9.75
C PRO A 86 -5.93 5.32 8.70
N VAL A 87 -6.47 6.51 9.03
CA VAL A 87 -7.21 7.36 8.09
C VAL A 87 -6.32 7.80 6.92
N CYS A 88 -5.11 8.30 7.22
CA CYS A 88 -4.16 8.74 6.19
C CYS A 88 -3.67 7.57 5.33
N ASN A 89 -3.39 6.42 5.94
CA ASN A 89 -2.87 5.24 5.26
C ASN A 89 -3.93 4.63 4.34
N TRP A 90 -5.18 4.51 4.81
CA TRP A 90 -6.31 4.09 3.97
C TRP A 90 -6.50 5.00 2.75
N ARG A 91 -6.46 6.32 2.94
CA ARG A 91 -6.53 7.27 1.82
C ARG A 91 -5.36 7.14 0.86
N ARG A 92 -4.14 6.94 1.36
CA ARG A 92 -2.96 6.70 0.54
C ARG A 92 -3.11 5.43 -0.27
N ALA A 93 -3.60 4.35 0.33
CA ALA A 93 -3.88 3.10 -0.34
C ALA A 93 -4.90 3.29 -1.49
N MET A 94 -5.99 4.02 -1.26
CA MET A 94 -6.96 4.35 -2.31
C MET A 94 -6.32 5.13 -3.46
N LYS A 95 -5.51 6.16 -3.15
CA LYS A 95 -4.80 6.94 -4.17
C LYS A 95 -3.83 6.06 -4.98
N ASN A 96 -3.02 5.26 -4.28
CA ASN A 96 -2.05 4.38 -4.92
C ASN A 96 -2.74 3.34 -5.81
N SER A 97 -3.86 2.77 -5.38
CA SER A 97 -4.66 1.85 -6.19
C SER A 97 -5.17 2.50 -7.48
N TYR A 98 -5.67 3.73 -7.41
CA TYR A 98 -6.12 4.45 -8.60
C TYR A 98 -4.97 4.77 -9.56
N GLN A 99 -3.83 5.23 -9.03
CA GLN A 99 -2.65 5.49 -9.84
C GLN A 99 -2.10 4.21 -10.48
N ALA A 100 -2.08 3.10 -9.74
CA ALA A 100 -1.68 1.79 -10.26
C ALA A 100 -2.59 1.35 -11.40
N GLN A 101 -3.91 1.49 -11.23
CA GLN A 101 -4.87 1.19 -12.28
C GLN A 101 -4.60 2.00 -13.54
N LYS A 102 -4.36 3.31 -13.42
CA LYS A 102 -4.05 4.18 -14.57
C LYS A 102 -2.78 3.75 -15.31
N VAL A 103 -1.72 3.42 -14.56
CA VAL A 103 -0.47 2.93 -15.16
C VAL A 103 -0.69 1.59 -15.87
N ILE A 104 -1.43 0.67 -15.24
CA ILE A 104 -1.75 -0.64 -15.85
C ILE A 104 -2.59 -0.47 -17.11
N GLU A 105 -3.59 0.42 -17.09
CA GLU A 105 -4.42 0.74 -18.26
C GLU A 105 -3.56 1.18 -19.46
N GLU A 106 -2.58 2.06 -19.25
CA GLU A 106 -1.67 2.50 -20.32
C GLU A 106 -0.71 1.39 -20.77
N VAL A 107 -0.16 0.60 -19.84
CA VAL A 107 0.69 -0.55 -20.19
C VAL A 107 -0.06 -1.58 -21.03
N VAL A 108 -1.34 -1.84 -20.75
CA VAL A 108 -2.16 -2.76 -21.53
C VAL A 108 -2.37 -2.25 -22.96
N LYS A 109 -2.48 -0.92 -23.16
CA LYS A 109 -2.58 -0.32 -24.50
C LYS A 109 -1.26 -0.39 -25.26
N GLU A 110 -0.16 -0.01 -24.63
CA GLU A 110 1.17 0.03 -25.28
C GLU A 110 1.77 -1.37 -25.50
N LYS A 111 1.54 -2.29 -24.57
CA LYS A 111 2.12 -3.64 -24.52
C LYS A 111 1.01 -4.69 -24.30
N PRO A 112 0.08 -4.88 -25.26
CA PRO A 112 -1.07 -5.78 -25.09
C PRO A 112 -0.70 -7.26 -24.90
N LYS A 113 0.50 -7.65 -25.33
CA LYS A 113 1.04 -9.00 -25.15
C LYS A 113 1.80 -9.17 -23.84
N ALA A 114 1.99 -8.11 -23.04
CA ALA A 114 2.62 -8.23 -21.74
C ALA A 114 1.84 -9.18 -20.83
N ARG A 115 2.53 -9.73 -19.84
CA ARG A 115 1.97 -10.62 -18.84
C ARG A 115 2.39 -10.14 -17.45
N TRP A 116 1.54 -10.40 -16.48
CA TRP A 116 1.73 -9.96 -15.12
C TRP A 116 2.06 -11.15 -14.22
N LEU A 117 3.03 -10.97 -13.34
CA LEU A 117 3.40 -11.95 -12.31
C LEU A 117 3.32 -11.28 -10.95
N PHE A 118 2.92 -12.04 -9.95
CA PHE A 118 2.99 -11.61 -8.56
C PHE A 118 4.14 -12.36 -7.88
N LEU A 119 5.09 -11.61 -7.36
CA LEU A 119 6.28 -12.12 -6.68
C LEU A 119 6.32 -11.58 -5.25
N THR A 120 6.41 -12.48 -4.29
CA THR A 120 6.65 -12.15 -2.88
C THR A 120 8.10 -12.47 -2.53
N LEU A 121 8.83 -11.48 -2.01
CA LEU A 121 10.22 -11.61 -1.58
C LEU A 121 10.28 -11.48 -0.06
N SER A 122 10.59 -12.60 0.60
CA SER A 122 10.66 -12.73 2.06
C SER A 122 12.08 -12.64 2.59
N THR A 123 12.19 -12.41 3.90
CA THR A 123 13.44 -12.55 4.66
C THR A 123 13.05 -13.08 6.05
N ARG A 124 14.04 -13.52 6.85
CA ARG A 124 13.78 -13.82 8.25
C ARG A 124 13.25 -12.58 8.97
N ASN A 125 12.35 -12.81 9.91
CA ASN A 125 11.75 -11.77 10.71
C ASN A 125 12.81 -10.93 11.44
N ALA A 126 12.56 -9.62 11.54
CA ALA A 126 13.34 -8.76 12.42
C ALA A 126 12.85 -8.91 13.87
N ILE A 127 13.76 -8.91 14.84
CA ILE A 127 13.44 -9.21 16.25
C ILE A 127 12.92 -7.96 16.97
N ASP A 128 13.39 -6.78 16.56
CA ASP A 128 13.11 -5.50 17.19
C ASP A 128 13.10 -4.35 16.16
N GLY A 129 12.90 -3.11 16.62
CA GLY A 129 12.83 -1.92 15.77
C GLY A 129 14.15 -1.59 15.06
N ASP A 130 15.29 -1.80 15.71
CA ASP A 130 16.62 -1.49 15.15
C ASP A 130 16.99 -2.48 14.04
N THR A 131 16.76 -3.77 14.29
CA THR A 131 16.93 -4.84 13.30
C THR A 131 15.92 -4.70 12.16
N LEU A 132 14.71 -4.22 12.41
CA LEU A 132 13.74 -3.92 11.36
C LEU A 132 14.24 -2.80 10.45
N GLU A 133 14.72 -1.69 10.99
CA GLU A 133 15.25 -0.59 10.18
C GLU A 133 16.42 -1.06 9.29
N ARG A 134 17.37 -1.80 9.87
CA ARG A 134 18.49 -2.40 9.14
C ARG A 134 18.01 -3.36 8.06
N SER A 135 17.04 -4.23 8.39
CA SER A 135 16.48 -5.19 7.44
C SER A 135 15.76 -4.51 6.29
N LEU A 136 15.02 -3.42 6.51
CA LEU A 136 14.32 -2.69 5.45
C LEU A 136 15.28 -2.02 4.47
N LYS A 137 16.40 -1.47 4.97
CA LYS A 137 17.49 -0.94 4.15
C LYS A 137 18.13 -2.06 3.32
N HIS A 138 18.47 -3.18 3.96
CA HIS A 138 19.08 -4.33 3.29
C HIS A 138 18.15 -4.96 2.24
N LEU A 139 16.86 -5.08 2.53
CA LEU A 139 15.85 -5.56 1.56
C LEU A 139 15.79 -4.66 0.33
N THR A 140 15.84 -3.34 0.51
CA THR A 140 15.80 -2.39 -0.62
C THR A 140 17.04 -2.52 -1.50
N GLU A 141 18.22 -2.68 -0.90
CA GLU A 141 19.46 -2.89 -1.64
C GLU A 141 19.48 -4.27 -2.34
N SER A 142 19.04 -5.31 -1.65
CA SER A 142 18.91 -6.66 -2.20
C SER A 142 17.94 -6.70 -3.38
N PHE A 143 16.81 -6.00 -3.28
CA PHE A 143 15.86 -5.83 -4.38
C PHE A 143 16.54 -5.18 -5.60
N ARG A 144 17.32 -4.10 -5.39
CA ARG A 144 18.07 -3.44 -6.46
C ARG A 144 19.08 -4.39 -7.13
N ARG A 145 19.74 -5.27 -6.35
CA ARG A 145 20.66 -6.30 -6.88
C ARG A 145 19.92 -7.35 -7.70
N LEU A 146 18.80 -7.89 -7.20
CA LEU A 146 18.00 -8.91 -7.88
C LEU A 146 17.62 -8.47 -9.30
N PHE A 147 17.13 -7.24 -9.43
CA PHE A 147 16.66 -6.70 -10.70
C PHE A 147 17.78 -6.30 -11.69
N LYS A 148 19.04 -6.35 -11.25
CA LYS A 148 20.21 -6.21 -12.13
C LYS A 148 20.67 -7.54 -12.72
N TYR A 149 20.20 -8.68 -12.22
CA TYR A 149 20.59 -9.97 -12.77
C TYR A 149 20.03 -10.17 -14.17
N LYS A 150 20.91 -10.59 -15.11
CA LYS A 150 20.56 -10.79 -16.52
C LYS A 150 19.32 -11.66 -16.70
N LYS A 151 19.18 -12.74 -15.92
CA LYS A 151 18.02 -13.65 -16.01
C LYS A 151 16.71 -12.92 -15.64
N VAL A 152 16.74 -12.04 -14.64
CA VAL A 152 15.59 -11.23 -14.19
C VAL A 152 15.28 -10.10 -15.17
N SER A 153 16.29 -9.33 -15.61
CA SER A 153 16.08 -8.15 -16.44
C SER A 153 15.77 -8.47 -17.92
N LYS A 154 16.15 -9.65 -18.43
CA LYS A 154 16.00 -10.05 -19.85
C LYS A 154 14.60 -9.89 -20.43
N ASN A 155 13.56 -10.18 -19.64
CA ASN A 155 12.16 -10.18 -20.08
C ASN A 155 11.29 -9.19 -19.29
N LEU A 156 11.90 -8.38 -18.44
CA LEU A 156 11.18 -7.43 -17.59
C LEU A 156 10.87 -6.15 -18.36
N ILE A 157 9.59 -5.77 -18.39
CA ILE A 157 9.13 -4.47 -18.91
C ILE A 157 9.19 -3.44 -17.77
N GLY A 158 8.71 -3.83 -16.59
CA GLY A 158 8.68 -2.96 -15.41
C GLY A 158 8.07 -3.67 -14.21
N PHE A 159 7.96 -2.97 -13.09
CA PHE A 159 7.33 -3.51 -11.89
C PHE A 159 6.74 -2.41 -11.01
N MET A 160 5.79 -2.81 -10.18
CA MET A 160 5.36 -2.06 -9.00
C MET A 160 5.73 -2.87 -7.76
N ARG A 161 6.19 -2.21 -6.69
CA ARG A 161 6.49 -2.90 -5.43
C ARG A 161 5.88 -2.18 -4.24
N SER A 162 5.54 -2.96 -3.22
CA SER A 162 5.16 -2.49 -1.89
C SER A 162 5.92 -3.29 -0.84
N THR A 163 6.35 -2.62 0.22
CA THR A 163 6.94 -3.29 1.39
C THR A 163 5.87 -3.35 2.47
N GLU A 164 5.66 -4.55 2.98
CA GLU A 164 4.73 -4.83 4.05
C GLU A 164 5.50 -5.26 5.30
N VAL A 165 5.02 -4.82 6.46
CA VAL A 165 5.55 -5.23 7.77
C VAL A 165 4.35 -5.63 8.62
N THR A 166 4.31 -6.89 9.01
CA THR A 166 3.33 -7.42 9.96
C THR A 166 4.02 -7.79 11.26
N VAL A 167 3.27 -7.93 12.35
CA VAL A 167 3.80 -8.35 13.65
C VAL A 167 3.37 -9.79 13.90
N ASN A 168 4.34 -10.67 14.16
CA ASN A 168 4.10 -12.03 14.61
C ASN A 168 3.53 -11.98 16.03
N LYS A 169 2.32 -12.52 16.22
CA LYS A 169 1.63 -12.49 17.51
C LYS A 169 2.26 -13.42 18.55
N ASN A 170 3.05 -14.40 18.13
CA ASN A 170 3.63 -15.40 19.03
C ASN A 170 4.88 -14.90 19.75
N ASP A 171 5.77 -14.23 19.01
CA ASP A 171 7.08 -13.80 19.51
C ASP A 171 7.33 -12.28 19.41
N GLY A 172 6.36 -11.53 18.86
CA GLY A 172 6.47 -10.07 18.68
C GLY A 172 7.40 -9.65 17.54
N SER A 173 8.03 -10.59 16.83
CA SER A 173 8.93 -10.28 15.71
C SER A 173 8.18 -9.64 14.55
N TYR A 174 8.89 -8.83 13.76
CA TYR A 174 8.35 -8.21 12.57
C TYR A 174 8.55 -9.14 11.38
N ASN A 175 7.50 -9.40 10.62
CA ASN A 175 7.56 -10.08 9.33
C ASN A 175 7.53 -9.02 8.21
N GLN A 176 8.72 -8.61 7.80
CA GLN A 176 8.96 -7.69 6.70
C GLN A 176 9.19 -8.43 5.37
N HIS A 177 8.41 -8.09 4.35
CA HIS A 177 8.52 -8.68 3.02
C HIS A 177 8.12 -7.68 1.93
N MET A 178 8.40 -8.02 0.67
CA MET A 178 8.01 -7.21 -0.49
C MET A 178 7.03 -7.95 -1.38
N HIS A 179 5.96 -7.27 -1.75
CA HIS A 179 5.08 -7.67 -2.84
C HIS A 179 5.46 -6.93 -4.10
N VAL A 180 5.63 -7.66 -5.19
CA VAL A 180 6.10 -7.12 -6.47
C VAL A 180 5.16 -7.60 -7.58
N LEU A 181 4.49 -6.65 -8.22
CA LEU A 181 3.73 -6.89 -9.44
C LEU A 181 4.67 -6.65 -10.63
N LEU A 182 5.12 -7.73 -11.27
CA LEU A 182 6.01 -7.67 -12.43
C LEU A 182 5.20 -7.58 -13.72
N CYS A 183 5.64 -6.74 -14.64
CA CYS A 183 5.21 -6.75 -16.03
C CYS A 183 6.34 -7.35 -16.88
N VAL A 184 6.06 -8.45 -17.56
CA VAL A 184 7.04 -9.18 -18.37
C VAL A 184 6.57 -9.33 -19.81
N GLU A 185 7.52 -9.44 -20.73
CA GLU A 185 7.26 -9.80 -22.12
C GLU A 185 6.65 -11.20 -22.20
N SER A 186 5.70 -11.44 -23.13
CA SER A 186 5.06 -12.77 -23.31
C SER A 186 6.04 -13.92 -23.49
N LYS A 187 7.22 -13.65 -24.08
CA LYS A 187 8.32 -14.61 -24.24
C LYS A 187 8.86 -15.17 -22.91
N TYR A 188 8.59 -14.52 -21.78
CA TYR A 188 8.95 -15.04 -20.45
C TYR A 188 8.49 -16.49 -20.25
N PHE A 189 7.32 -16.86 -20.79
CA PHE A 189 6.74 -18.19 -20.66
C PHE A 189 7.13 -19.16 -21.78
N ARG A 190 8.07 -18.78 -22.66
CA ARG A 190 8.48 -19.59 -23.81
C ARG A 190 9.94 -19.94 -23.66
N GLY A 191 10.25 -21.23 -23.60
CA GLY A 191 11.64 -21.70 -23.47
C GLY A 191 12.19 -21.61 -22.04
N SER A 192 13.03 -22.58 -21.68
CA SER A 192 13.66 -22.68 -20.36
C SER A 192 14.67 -21.56 -20.09
N GLU A 193 15.19 -20.93 -21.14
CA GLU A 193 16.14 -19.81 -21.07
C GLU A 193 15.48 -18.46 -20.73
N ASN A 194 14.15 -18.39 -20.74
CA ASN A 194 13.38 -17.18 -20.45
C ASN A 194 12.60 -17.28 -19.14
N TYR A 195 12.05 -18.45 -18.85
CA TYR A 195 11.26 -18.69 -17.66
C TYR A 195 12.13 -18.76 -16.40
N ILE A 196 11.65 -18.17 -15.31
CA ILE A 196 12.27 -18.29 -13.99
C ILE A 196 11.31 -19.09 -13.12
N SER A 197 11.73 -20.31 -12.77
CA SER A 197 10.97 -21.18 -11.87
C SER A 197 10.95 -20.63 -10.45
N GLN A 198 10.06 -21.13 -9.59
CA GLN A 198 10.06 -20.75 -8.17
C GLN A 198 11.40 -21.04 -7.49
N ASN A 199 12.01 -22.20 -7.77
CA ASN A 199 13.33 -22.54 -7.25
C ASN A 199 14.42 -21.57 -7.74
N ASP A 200 14.41 -21.21 -9.02
CA ASP A 200 15.33 -20.20 -9.55
C ASP A 200 15.12 -18.84 -8.87
N TRP A 201 13.87 -18.43 -8.61
CA TRP A 201 13.57 -17.20 -7.89
C TRP A 201 14.13 -17.22 -6.48
N ILE A 202 14.02 -18.35 -5.77
CA ILE A 202 14.61 -18.54 -4.43
C ILE A 202 16.13 -18.41 -4.50
N ASP A 203 16.78 -19.09 -5.43
CA ASP A 203 18.25 -19.06 -5.54
C ASP A 203 18.77 -17.66 -5.93
N LEU A 204 18.08 -16.98 -6.86
CA LEU A 204 18.38 -15.60 -7.23
C LEU A 204 18.15 -14.64 -6.06
N TRP A 205 17.05 -14.82 -5.32
CA TRP A 205 16.74 -13.96 -4.18
C TRP A 205 17.70 -14.18 -3.01
N GLN A 206 18.01 -15.44 -2.66
CA GLN A 206 19.03 -15.79 -1.68
C GLN A 206 20.38 -15.13 -2.02
N LYS A 207 20.79 -15.21 -3.30
CA LYS A 207 22.02 -14.59 -3.78
C LYS A 207 21.98 -13.06 -3.66
N ALA A 208 20.85 -12.43 -4.01
CA ALA A 208 20.68 -10.98 -3.91
C ALA A 208 20.60 -10.48 -2.46
N LEU A 209 20.01 -11.29 -1.58
CA LEU A 209 19.89 -11.06 -0.15
C LEU A 209 21.20 -11.35 0.60
N GLN A 210 22.12 -12.11 -0.01
CA GLN A 210 23.43 -12.47 0.54
C GLN A 210 23.32 -13.23 1.87
N VAL A 211 22.47 -14.26 1.89
CA VAL A 211 22.21 -15.07 3.09
C VAL A 211 22.52 -16.55 2.88
N ASN A 212 22.80 -17.24 3.98
CA ASN A 212 23.13 -18.68 4.01
C ASN A 212 21.91 -19.60 4.21
N TYR A 213 20.69 -19.07 4.14
CA TYR A 213 19.43 -19.81 4.23
C TYR A 213 18.60 -19.61 2.97
N ARG A 214 17.61 -20.48 2.72
CA ARG A 214 16.61 -20.28 1.66
C ARG A 214 15.52 -19.31 2.14
N PRO A 215 15.46 -18.07 1.63
CA PRO A 215 14.51 -17.05 2.07
C PRO A 215 13.12 -17.23 1.45
#